data_AF-A0A2K3QN06-F1
#
_entry.id   AF-A0A2K3QN06-F1
#
_cell.length_a   1.000
_cell.length_b   1.000
_cell.length_c   1.000
_cell.angle_alpha   90.00
_cell.angle_beta   90.00
_cell.angle_gamma   90.00
#
_symmetry.space_group_name_H-M   'P 1'
#
loop_
_entity.id
_entity.type
_entity.pdbx_description
1 polymer ?
#
loop_
_entity_poly.entity_id
_entity_poly.type
_entity_poly.pdbx_seq_one_letter_code
_entity_poly.pdbx_strand_id
1 'polypeptide(L)'
;MSKASPFLEPGLKTSPNTLAIVSLSRDNFQPLTLKQSSGAVDGYAEGATLNTRFGSFPHSTLLDIPWGSQVRASVVDTGSRGRKRRRDEVESQDTPVPSQDEGDDKATPSSLAKAVVASSGFAYILRPTPELWTSSLPHRTQVVYTPDYSYILQRIRARPGSRIIEAGAGSGSFTHASARAVYSGYPRNAADKKGKVFSFEFHEPRYEKMQEEIKNHLLQDIVHITHRDVYRDGFSIDGKSPEATAVFLDLPAPWEALHHLSRRKIQEGGKEVGNDGSRESPLDPKQSVHICTFSPCIEQVTRTVTEMRTLGWTDIDMVEIAHKRFTVMRERVGANLPSERGFNPTPGDVNEAVRKLKSDIGRTLDFHKAQQSRLDSEAPDCKMDVDEQAPNGSSKPTPNGNGATETAEEPTFLQGRIVHRTETELKTHTSYLVFGILPPEWNEEAEAVALAKWPCGQESKTIGNVDKQARKQEKRELLASKKMKKRAGDS
;
A
#
# COMPACT_ATOMS: atom_id res chain seq x y z
N MET A 1 6.75 -17.05 -27.48
CA MET A 1 7.08 -16.84 -26.05
C MET A 1 5.80 -16.42 -25.35
N SER A 2 5.46 -16.99 -24.20
CA SER A 2 4.34 -16.50 -23.40
C SER A 2 4.56 -15.01 -23.09
N LYS A 3 3.48 -14.22 -23.09
CA LYS A 3 3.56 -12.79 -22.78
C LYS A 3 3.97 -12.65 -21.30
N ALA A 4 5.01 -11.87 -21.03
CA ALA A 4 5.46 -11.62 -19.67
C ALA A 4 4.44 -10.77 -18.89
N SER A 5 4.42 -10.95 -17.57
CA SER A 5 3.55 -10.20 -16.67
C SER A 5 3.97 -8.74 -16.61
N PRO A 6 3.03 -7.79 -16.74
CA PRO A 6 3.35 -6.37 -16.60
C PRO A 6 3.79 -6.00 -15.17
N PHE A 7 3.59 -6.88 -14.18
CA PHE A 7 4.09 -6.71 -12.81
C PHE A 7 5.57 -7.04 -12.64
N LEU A 8 6.13 -7.86 -13.55
CA LEU A 8 7.48 -8.41 -13.43
C LEU A 8 8.42 -7.85 -14.50
N GLU A 9 7.98 -7.87 -15.76
CA GLU A 9 8.72 -7.34 -16.91
C GLU A 9 7.83 -6.37 -17.69
N PRO A 10 7.58 -5.15 -17.15
CA PRO A 10 6.78 -4.15 -17.86
C PRO A 10 7.51 -3.65 -19.10
N GLY A 11 6.83 -3.66 -20.25
CA GLY A 11 7.30 -2.96 -21.44
C GLY A 11 7.36 -1.44 -21.26
N LEU A 12 7.95 -0.72 -22.23
CA LEU A 12 8.08 0.75 -22.17
C LEU A 12 6.75 1.50 -22.36
N LYS A 13 5.79 0.86 -23.00
CA LYS A 13 4.49 1.44 -23.37
C LYS A 13 3.34 0.56 -22.94
N THR A 14 2.15 1.15 -22.90
CA THR A 14 0.88 0.45 -22.67
C THR A 14 0.56 -0.49 -23.83
N SER A 15 0.00 -1.66 -23.51
CA SER A 15 -0.32 -2.68 -24.52
C SER A 15 -1.78 -3.15 -24.40
N PRO A 16 -2.39 -3.64 -25.49
CA PRO A 16 -3.73 -4.18 -25.42
C PRO A 16 -3.77 -5.45 -24.55
N ASN A 17 -4.91 -5.65 -23.90
CA ASN A 17 -5.22 -6.73 -22.98
C ASN A 17 -4.20 -6.87 -21.84
N THR A 18 -3.72 -5.73 -21.33
CA THR A 18 -2.89 -5.68 -20.12
C THR A 18 -3.50 -4.78 -19.07
N LEU A 19 -3.25 -5.13 -17.81
CA LEU A 19 -3.63 -4.30 -16.69
C LEU A 19 -2.77 -3.03 -16.67
N ALA A 20 -3.43 -1.90 -16.51
CA ALA A 20 -2.85 -0.61 -16.19
C ALA A 20 -3.50 -0.07 -14.92
N ILE A 21 -2.78 0.77 -14.17
CA ILE A 21 -3.34 1.48 -13.02
C ILE A 21 -3.57 2.94 -13.43
N VAL A 22 -4.80 3.41 -13.36
CA VAL A 22 -5.14 4.80 -13.65
C VAL A 22 -5.14 5.58 -12.33
N SER A 23 -4.26 6.57 -12.22
CA SER A 23 -4.25 7.50 -11.09
C SER A 23 -5.15 8.69 -11.41
N LEU A 24 -6.22 8.83 -10.62
CA LEU A 24 -7.24 9.87 -10.76
C LEU A 24 -7.02 11.01 -9.76
N SER A 25 -6.57 10.67 -8.56
CA SER A 25 -6.14 11.63 -7.53
C SER A 25 -5.03 11.00 -6.69
N ARG A 26 -4.54 11.72 -5.67
CA ARG A 26 -3.42 11.29 -4.82
C ARG A 26 -3.57 9.86 -4.28
N ASP A 27 -4.78 9.50 -3.87
CA ASP A 27 -5.10 8.23 -3.21
C ASP A 27 -6.21 7.45 -3.92
N ASN A 28 -6.57 7.85 -5.13
CA ASN A 28 -7.59 7.19 -5.92
C ASN A 28 -6.97 6.57 -7.17
N PHE A 29 -6.75 5.27 -7.08
CA PHE A 29 -6.21 4.44 -8.14
C PHE A 29 -7.30 3.47 -8.61
N GLN A 30 -7.44 3.34 -9.92
CA GLN A 30 -8.40 2.43 -10.52
C GLN A 30 -7.67 1.44 -11.44
N PRO A 31 -7.80 0.12 -11.19
CA PRO A 31 -7.27 -0.88 -12.10
C PRO A 31 -8.11 -0.90 -13.38
N LEU A 32 -7.44 -0.91 -14.53
CA LEU A 32 -8.08 -0.94 -15.84
C LEU A 32 -7.39 -1.92 -16.76
N THR A 33 -8.13 -2.92 -17.24
CA THR A 33 -7.65 -3.77 -18.34
C THR A 33 -7.85 -3.03 -19.65
N LEU A 34 -6.74 -2.64 -20.28
CA LEU A 34 -6.77 -1.92 -21.56
C LEU A 34 -7.30 -2.85 -22.64
N LYS A 35 -8.36 -2.43 -23.32
CA LYS A 35 -9.01 -3.20 -24.39
C LYS A 35 -8.80 -2.48 -25.70
N GLN A 36 -8.41 -3.22 -26.73
CA GLN A 36 -8.44 -2.73 -28.10
C GLN A 36 -9.79 -3.10 -28.70
N SER A 37 -10.68 -2.12 -28.82
CA SER A 37 -11.97 -2.26 -29.49
C SER A 37 -11.82 -1.90 -30.97
N SER A 38 -12.47 -2.64 -31.86
CA SER A 38 -12.57 -2.33 -33.30
C SER A 38 -13.88 -1.62 -33.67
N GLY A 39 -14.83 -1.52 -32.73
CA GLY A 39 -16.12 -0.85 -32.92
C GLY A 39 -16.70 -0.36 -31.59
N ALA A 40 -17.96 0.07 -31.63
CA ALA A 40 -18.64 0.60 -30.45
C ALA A 40 -18.80 -0.46 -29.35
N VAL A 41 -18.53 -0.09 -28.11
CA VAL A 41 -18.66 -0.96 -26.92
C VAL A 41 -19.46 -0.22 -25.86
N ASP A 42 -20.46 -0.88 -25.26
CA ASP A 42 -21.32 -0.31 -24.21
C ASP A 42 -21.99 1.03 -24.58
N GLY A 43 -22.29 1.23 -25.87
CA GLY A 43 -22.95 2.42 -26.39
C GLY A 43 -22.02 3.60 -26.73
N TYR A 44 -20.71 3.46 -26.54
CA TYR A 44 -19.70 4.46 -26.94
C TYR A 44 -19.20 4.18 -28.35
N ALA A 45 -19.30 5.17 -29.24
CA ALA A 45 -18.79 5.10 -30.63
C ALA A 45 -17.25 5.02 -30.68
N GLU A 46 -16.60 5.49 -29.63
CA GLU A 46 -15.15 5.49 -29.41
C GLU A 46 -14.64 4.13 -28.84
N GLY A 47 -15.56 3.19 -28.56
CA GLY A 47 -15.26 1.86 -28.05
C GLY A 47 -15.17 1.81 -26.52
N ALA A 48 -14.34 0.91 -25.98
CA ALA A 48 -14.23 0.73 -24.53
C ALA A 48 -13.74 2.03 -23.86
N THR A 49 -14.53 2.57 -22.92
CA THR A 49 -14.28 3.91 -22.33
C THR A 49 -14.37 3.86 -20.81
N LEU A 50 -13.33 4.38 -20.15
CA LEU A 50 -13.32 4.58 -18.70
C LEU A 50 -14.00 5.90 -18.37
N ASN A 51 -15.06 5.87 -17.55
CA ASN A 51 -15.78 7.07 -17.12
C ASN A 51 -15.47 7.38 -15.66
N THR A 52 -15.13 8.63 -15.38
CA THR A 52 -14.78 9.09 -14.02
C THR A 52 -15.39 10.46 -13.76
N ARG A 53 -15.37 10.90 -12.50
CA ARG A 53 -15.75 12.28 -12.13
C ARG A 53 -14.87 13.37 -12.77
N PHE A 54 -13.71 13.00 -13.32
CA PHE A 54 -12.77 13.90 -13.96
C PHE A 54 -12.89 13.88 -15.49
N GLY A 55 -13.87 13.14 -16.03
CA GLY A 55 -14.13 13.00 -17.46
C GLY A 55 -14.04 11.56 -17.94
N SER A 56 -14.18 11.40 -19.25
CA SER A 56 -14.19 10.12 -19.95
C SER A 56 -12.89 9.89 -20.71
N PHE A 57 -12.38 8.66 -20.65
CA PHE A 57 -11.10 8.26 -21.20
C PHE A 57 -11.29 7.01 -22.08
N PRO A 58 -11.45 7.18 -23.41
CA PRO A 58 -11.49 6.06 -24.34
C PRO A 58 -10.19 5.27 -24.30
N HIS A 59 -10.27 3.94 -24.30
CA HIS A 59 -9.09 3.06 -24.21
C HIS A 59 -8.14 3.27 -25.40
N SER A 60 -8.66 3.69 -26.56
CA SER A 60 -7.86 4.08 -27.73
C SER A 60 -6.83 5.17 -27.42
N THR A 61 -7.14 6.10 -26.49
CA THR A 61 -6.21 7.17 -26.05
C THR A 61 -5.19 6.69 -25.02
N LEU A 62 -5.38 5.49 -24.46
CA LEU A 62 -4.54 4.90 -23.41
C LEU A 62 -3.59 3.82 -23.95
N LEU A 63 -3.68 3.47 -25.23
CA LEU A 63 -2.89 2.44 -25.89
C LEU A 63 -1.65 3.04 -26.59
N ASP A 64 -0.55 2.29 -26.61
CA ASP A 64 0.74 2.65 -27.23
C ASP A 64 1.36 3.98 -26.72
N ILE A 65 1.05 4.35 -25.47
CA ILE A 65 1.64 5.52 -24.81
C ILE A 65 2.67 5.09 -23.75
N PRO A 66 3.71 5.89 -23.51
CA PRO A 66 4.67 5.62 -22.44
C PRO A 66 3.99 5.58 -21.07
N TRP A 67 4.45 4.71 -20.19
CA TRP A 67 4.00 4.71 -18.80
C TRP A 67 4.35 6.01 -18.09
N GLY A 68 3.46 6.48 -17.21
CA GLY A 68 3.57 7.77 -16.53
C GLY A 68 2.99 8.95 -17.32
N SER A 69 2.50 8.72 -18.55
CA SER A 69 1.90 9.77 -19.36
C SER A 69 0.65 10.34 -18.72
N GLN A 70 0.51 11.68 -18.79
CA GLN A 70 -0.72 12.39 -18.46
C GLN A 70 -1.66 12.35 -19.68
N VAL A 71 -2.86 11.81 -19.48
CA VAL A 71 -3.88 11.71 -20.53
C VAL A 71 -5.01 12.67 -20.20
N ARG A 72 -5.40 13.51 -21.16
CA ARG A 72 -6.53 14.43 -21.00
C ARG A 72 -7.85 13.70 -21.23
N ALA A 73 -8.90 14.15 -20.54
CA ALA A 73 -10.25 13.64 -20.77
C ALA A 73 -10.70 13.93 -22.20
N SER A 74 -11.63 13.13 -22.71
CA SER A 74 -12.25 13.29 -24.02
C SER A 74 -13.72 13.63 -23.88
N VAL A 75 -14.24 14.41 -24.83
CA VAL A 75 -15.68 14.61 -25.03
C VAL A 75 -16.20 13.34 -25.69
N VAL A 76 -17.02 12.58 -24.95
CA VAL A 76 -17.71 11.40 -25.46
C VAL A 76 -19.20 11.60 -25.23
N ASP A 77 -20.04 11.08 -26.14
CA ASP A 77 -21.49 11.13 -25.95
C ASP A 77 -21.92 10.09 -24.91
N THR A 78 -22.02 10.50 -23.65
CA THR A 78 -22.55 9.68 -22.56
C THR A 78 -24.09 9.57 -22.57
N GLY A 79 -24.77 10.31 -23.46
CA GLY A 79 -26.19 10.66 -23.38
C GLY A 79 -27.19 9.55 -23.75
N SER A 80 -26.77 8.49 -24.44
CA SER A 80 -27.68 7.42 -24.88
C SER A 80 -27.97 6.36 -23.80
N ARG A 81 -27.17 6.26 -22.72
CA ARG A 81 -27.37 5.24 -21.65
C ARG A 81 -28.50 5.59 -20.68
N GLY A 82 -28.74 6.87 -20.39
CA GLY A 82 -29.79 7.29 -19.46
C GLY A 82 -31.20 7.09 -19.99
N ARG A 83 -31.38 7.16 -21.31
CA ARG A 83 -32.69 7.00 -21.97
C ARG A 83 -33.03 5.56 -22.29
N LYS A 84 -32.03 4.71 -22.57
CA LYS A 84 -32.24 3.30 -22.95
C LYS A 84 -32.58 2.41 -21.74
N ARG A 85 -31.84 2.55 -20.62
CA ARG A 85 -32.16 1.81 -19.37
C ARG A 85 -33.57 2.10 -18.85
N ARG A 86 -34.01 3.37 -18.96
CA ARG A 86 -35.36 3.78 -18.54
C ARG A 86 -36.47 3.29 -19.46
N ARG A 87 -36.14 2.88 -20.70
CA ARG A 87 -37.08 2.31 -21.66
C ARG A 87 -37.15 0.79 -21.52
N ASP A 88 -36.00 0.13 -21.32
CA ASP A 88 -35.91 -1.32 -21.09
C ASP A 88 -36.56 -1.77 -19.76
N GLU A 89 -36.54 -0.94 -18.71
CA GLU A 89 -37.27 -1.20 -17.45
C GLU A 89 -38.80 -1.02 -17.57
N VAL A 90 -39.26 -0.26 -18.56
CA VAL A 90 -40.70 0.00 -18.78
C VAL A 90 -41.30 -0.99 -19.79
N GLU A 91 -40.50 -1.51 -20.72
CA GLU A 91 -40.94 -2.49 -21.73
C GLU A 91 -40.96 -3.96 -21.23
N SER A 92 -40.56 -4.25 -19.99
CA SER A 92 -40.65 -5.62 -19.42
C SER A 92 -42.02 -6.02 -18.84
N GLN A 93 -43.06 -5.21 -19.04
CA GLN A 93 -44.46 -5.54 -18.75
C GLN A 93 -45.35 -5.12 -19.94
N ASP A 94 -45.38 -5.94 -20.98
CA ASP A 94 -46.59 -6.37 -21.71
C ASP A 94 -46.25 -6.93 -23.11
N THR A 95 -47.08 -7.88 -23.54
CA THR A 95 -47.02 -8.73 -24.75
C THR A 95 -46.84 -7.99 -26.11
N PRO A 96 -46.35 -8.69 -27.16
CA PRO A 96 -45.87 -8.07 -28.39
C PRO A 96 -46.97 -7.83 -29.43
N VAL A 97 -46.87 -6.73 -30.19
CA VAL A 97 -47.57 -6.52 -31.46
C VAL A 97 -46.54 -6.17 -32.53
N PRO A 98 -46.53 -6.81 -33.71
CA PRO A 98 -45.60 -6.48 -34.77
C PRO A 98 -46.16 -5.29 -35.57
N SER A 99 -45.38 -4.22 -35.69
CA SER A 99 -45.57 -3.26 -36.77
C SER A 99 -44.24 -3.13 -37.52
N GLN A 100 -44.32 -3.50 -38.80
CA GLN A 100 -43.30 -3.29 -39.81
C GLN A 100 -43.24 -1.79 -40.10
N ASP A 101 -42.06 -1.21 -39.94
CA ASP A 101 -41.63 -0.09 -40.77
C ASP A 101 -40.14 -0.29 -41.05
N GLU A 102 -39.85 -0.79 -42.24
CA GLU A 102 -38.49 -0.93 -42.75
C GLU A 102 -37.96 0.45 -43.14
N GLY A 103 -37.18 1.04 -42.22
CA GLY A 103 -36.17 2.04 -42.55
C GLY A 103 -34.85 1.33 -42.77
N ASP A 104 -34.47 1.17 -44.04
CA ASP A 104 -33.19 0.65 -44.52
C ASP A 104 -32.03 1.57 -44.12
N ASP A 105 -31.62 1.54 -42.85
CA ASP A 105 -30.31 2.04 -42.42
C ASP A 105 -29.32 0.88 -42.51
N LYS A 106 -28.73 0.73 -43.70
CA LYS A 106 -27.50 -0.02 -43.90
C LYS A 106 -26.49 0.38 -42.83
N ALA A 107 -26.27 -0.51 -41.87
CA ALA A 107 -25.20 -0.45 -40.90
C ALA A 107 -23.85 -0.59 -41.64
N THR A 108 -23.39 0.51 -42.22
CA THR A 108 -22.00 0.70 -42.61
C THR A 108 -21.12 0.39 -41.39
N PRO A 109 -20.01 -0.36 -41.51
CA PRO A 109 -19.13 -0.63 -40.38
C PRO A 109 -18.58 0.72 -39.89
N SER A 110 -19.18 1.24 -38.82
CA SER A 110 -18.80 2.51 -38.22
C SER A 110 -17.38 2.36 -37.66
N SER A 111 -16.40 2.81 -38.44
CA SER A 111 -15.04 3.06 -37.96
C SER A 111 -15.10 3.86 -36.65
N LEU A 112 -14.26 3.50 -35.66
CA LEU A 112 -14.21 4.17 -34.36
C LEU A 112 -14.12 5.69 -34.53
N ALA A 113 -15.00 6.42 -33.84
CA ALA A 113 -14.92 7.86 -33.78
C ALA A 113 -13.61 8.28 -33.07
N LYS A 114 -12.90 9.25 -33.64
CA LYS A 114 -11.66 9.75 -33.05
C LYS A 114 -12.00 10.57 -31.80
N ALA A 115 -11.43 10.20 -30.66
CA ALA A 115 -11.65 10.88 -29.40
C ALA A 115 -11.24 12.36 -29.48
N VAL A 116 -12.17 13.28 -29.17
CA VAL A 116 -11.93 14.72 -29.13
C VAL A 116 -11.60 15.13 -27.70
N VAL A 117 -10.55 15.93 -27.50
CA VAL A 117 -10.08 16.32 -26.17
C VAL A 117 -11.08 17.28 -25.49
N ALA A 118 -11.41 17.01 -24.23
CA ALA A 118 -12.26 17.87 -23.39
C ALA A 118 -11.50 19.11 -22.87
N SER A 119 -12.26 20.11 -22.41
CA SER A 119 -11.71 21.38 -21.91
C SER A 119 -10.98 21.26 -20.57
N SER A 120 -11.28 20.23 -19.77
CA SER A 120 -10.65 19.99 -18.47
C SER A 120 -10.67 18.51 -18.10
N GLY A 121 -9.85 18.14 -17.12
CA GLY A 121 -9.73 16.75 -16.65
C GLY A 121 -8.52 16.02 -17.22
N PHE A 122 -7.82 15.29 -16.35
CA PHE A 122 -6.71 14.44 -16.73
C PHE A 122 -6.59 13.25 -15.77
N ALA A 123 -5.89 12.22 -16.22
CA ALA A 123 -5.47 11.09 -15.41
C ALA A 123 -4.03 10.70 -15.78
N TYR A 124 -3.35 9.97 -14.90
CA TYR A 124 -2.05 9.37 -15.22
C TYR A 124 -2.19 7.87 -15.40
N ILE A 125 -1.53 7.33 -16.43
CA ILE A 125 -1.46 5.88 -16.64
C ILE A 125 -0.17 5.33 -16.04
N LEU A 126 -0.29 4.46 -15.05
CA LEU A 126 0.82 3.93 -14.28
C LEU A 126 0.99 2.43 -14.55
N ARG A 127 2.25 1.98 -14.50
CA ARG A 127 2.58 0.56 -14.54
C ARG A 127 1.96 -0.14 -13.34
N PRO A 128 1.38 -1.34 -13.52
CA PRO A 128 0.94 -2.13 -12.38
C PRO A 128 2.16 -2.51 -11.54
N THR A 129 2.07 -2.22 -10.25
CA THR A 129 3.02 -2.67 -9.23
C THR A 129 2.21 -3.28 -8.10
N PRO A 130 2.74 -4.25 -7.35
CA PRO A 130 2.10 -4.76 -6.14
C PRO A 130 1.57 -3.66 -5.19
N GLU A 131 2.30 -2.56 -4.99
CA GLU A 131 1.87 -1.47 -4.09
C GLU A 131 0.65 -0.72 -4.64
N LEU A 132 0.67 -0.38 -5.93
CA LEU A 132 -0.46 0.27 -6.58
C LEU A 132 -1.66 -0.67 -6.66
N TRP A 133 -1.40 -1.96 -6.90
CA TRP A 133 -2.43 -3.00 -6.89
C TRP A 133 -3.07 -3.15 -5.51
N THR A 134 -2.27 -3.25 -4.43
CA THR A 134 -2.77 -3.26 -3.05
C THR A 134 -3.69 -2.07 -2.76
N SER A 135 -3.36 -0.90 -3.33
CA SER A 135 -4.13 0.34 -3.12
C SER A 135 -5.39 0.43 -3.97
N SER A 136 -5.53 -0.40 -5.01
CA SER A 136 -6.60 -0.29 -6.02
C SER A 136 -7.43 -1.57 -6.19
N LEU A 137 -7.05 -2.66 -5.54
CA LEU A 137 -7.67 -3.97 -5.72
C LEU A 137 -9.11 -3.98 -5.18
N PRO A 138 -9.99 -4.80 -5.76
CA PRO A 138 -11.32 -5.01 -5.23
C PRO A 138 -11.22 -5.79 -3.90
N HIS A 139 -11.51 -5.13 -2.78
CA HIS A 139 -11.50 -5.76 -1.47
C HIS A 139 -12.54 -6.88 -1.38
N ARG A 140 -12.06 -8.11 -1.18
CA ARG A 140 -12.90 -9.30 -0.90
C ARG A 140 -12.82 -9.72 0.56
N THR A 141 -11.66 -9.45 1.17
CA THR A 141 -11.30 -9.81 2.54
C THR A 141 -10.51 -8.66 3.15
N GLN A 142 -10.15 -8.81 4.43
CA GLN A 142 -9.04 -8.03 4.97
C GLN A 142 -7.77 -8.29 4.15
N VAL A 143 -6.94 -7.26 4.01
CA VAL A 143 -5.78 -7.24 3.12
C VAL A 143 -4.53 -6.85 3.90
N VAL A 144 -3.43 -7.54 3.64
CA VAL A 144 -2.10 -7.14 4.10
C VAL A 144 -1.62 -5.95 3.26
N TYR A 145 -1.37 -4.82 3.92
CA TYR A 145 -0.92 -3.58 3.26
C TYR A 145 0.61 -3.51 3.17
N THR A 146 1.11 -2.57 2.36
CA THR A 146 2.54 -2.40 2.07
C THR A 146 3.45 -2.34 3.29
N PRO A 147 3.14 -1.60 4.36
CA PRO A 147 4.00 -1.57 5.53
C PRO A 147 4.23 -2.97 6.13
N ASP A 148 3.15 -3.74 6.27
CA ASP A 148 3.23 -5.10 6.82
C ASP A 148 3.96 -6.04 5.86
N TYR A 149 3.49 -6.18 4.61
CA TYR A 149 4.09 -7.18 3.71
C TYR A 149 5.52 -6.87 3.31
N SER A 150 5.92 -5.60 3.26
CA SER A 150 7.32 -5.25 2.95
C SER A 150 8.24 -5.70 4.07
N TYR A 151 7.84 -5.48 5.33
CA TYR A 151 8.55 -5.95 6.50
C TYR A 151 8.55 -7.49 6.58
N ILE A 152 7.41 -8.13 6.34
CA ILE A 152 7.27 -9.59 6.32
C ILE A 152 8.23 -10.20 5.28
N LEU A 153 8.15 -9.76 4.02
CA LEU A 153 8.98 -10.28 2.93
C LEU A 153 10.47 -10.11 3.23
N GLN A 154 10.87 -8.96 3.77
CA GLN A 154 12.24 -8.72 4.20
C GLN A 154 12.66 -9.69 5.31
N ARG A 155 11.84 -9.84 6.35
CA ARG A 155 12.18 -10.62 7.55
C ARG A 155 12.14 -12.13 7.33
N ILE A 156 11.25 -12.63 6.48
CA ILE A 156 11.27 -14.05 6.03
C ILE A 156 12.33 -14.34 4.96
N ARG A 157 13.14 -13.33 4.61
CA ARG A 157 14.23 -13.42 3.62
C ARG A 157 13.76 -13.84 2.22
N ALA A 158 12.59 -13.34 1.81
CA ALA A 158 12.12 -13.50 0.44
C ALA A 158 13.10 -12.84 -0.52
N ARG A 159 13.57 -13.60 -1.52
CA ARG A 159 14.54 -13.16 -2.53
C ARG A 159 14.29 -13.90 -3.84
N PRO A 160 14.88 -13.46 -4.97
CA PRO A 160 14.82 -14.20 -6.22
C PRO A 160 15.21 -15.67 -6.04
N GLY A 161 14.35 -16.59 -6.47
CA GLY A 161 14.54 -18.03 -6.31
C GLY A 161 13.92 -18.62 -5.04
N SER A 162 13.46 -17.80 -4.09
CA SER A 162 12.72 -18.27 -2.92
C SER A 162 11.44 -18.99 -3.32
N ARG A 163 11.05 -19.99 -2.52
CA ARG A 163 9.78 -20.70 -2.66
C ARG A 163 8.92 -20.39 -1.44
N ILE A 164 7.82 -19.69 -1.64
CA ILE A 164 6.97 -19.17 -0.57
C ILE A 164 5.67 -19.97 -0.52
N ILE A 165 5.33 -20.48 0.66
CA ILE A 165 3.95 -20.91 0.96
C ILE A 165 3.20 -19.71 1.53
N GLU A 166 2.02 -19.44 0.98
CA GLU A 166 1.04 -18.48 1.50
C GLU A 166 -0.25 -19.25 1.76
N ALA A 167 -0.85 -19.09 2.95
CA ALA A 167 -2.19 -19.60 3.21
C ALA A 167 -3.07 -18.55 3.84
N GLY A 168 -4.23 -18.39 3.19
CA GLY A 168 -5.01 -17.16 3.17
C GLY A 168 -4.70 -16.32 1.92
N ALA A 169 -4.96 -16.83 0.70
CA ALA A 169 -4.75 -16.03 -0.52
C ALA A 169 -5.57 -14.72 -0.51
N GLY A 170 -6.80 -14.78 0.03
CA GLY A 170 -7.62 -13.61 0.31
C GLY A 170 -7.88 -12.74 -0.93
N SER A 171 -7.46 -11.48 -0.87
CA SER A 171 -7.60 -10.53 -1.98
C SER A 171 -6.35 -10.44 -2.86
N GLY A 172 -5.32 -11.26 -2.64
CA GLY A 172 -4.15 -11.37 -3.50
C GLY A 172 -3.07 -10.29 -3.35
N SER A 173 -3.16 -9.42 -2.34
CA SER A 173 -2.17 -8.35 -2.10
C SER A 173 -0.77 -8.92 -1.80
N PHE A 174 -0.67 -9.80 -0.81
CA PHE A 174 0.59 -10.45 -0.43
C PHE A 174 1.10 -11.36 -1.54
N THR A 175 0.20 -12.07 -2.23
CA THR A 175 0.52 -12.90 -3.40
C THR A 175 1.29 -12.12 -4.49
N HIS A 176 0.81 -10.93 -4.87
CA HIS A 176 1.48 -10.10 -5.89
C HIS A 176 2.85 -9.59 -5.42
N ALA A 177 2.95 -9.15 -4.15
CA ALA A 177 4.20 -8.70 -3.58
C ALA A 177 5.23 -9.84 -3.50
N SER A 178 4.78 -11.04 -3.12
CA SER A 178 5.57 -12.27 -3.07
C SER A 178 6.03 -12.70 -4.45
N ALA A 179 5.15 -12.69 -5.45
CA ALA A 179 5.48 -13.07 -6.82
C ALA A 179 6.63 -12.23 -7.37
N ARG A 180 6.62 -10.92 -7.12
CA ARG A 180 7.74 -10.03 -7.47
C ARG A 180 9.00 -10.31 -6.66
N ALA A 181 8.87 -10.55 -5.36
CA ALA A 181 10.03 -10.81 -4.48
C ALA A 181 10.77 -12.10 -4.85
N VAL A 182 10.05 -13.15 -5.25
CA VAL A 182 10.65 -14.44 -5.62
C VAL A 182 11.12 -14.52 -7.06
N TYR A 183 10.73 -13.55 -7.90
CA TYR A 183 10.96 -13.62 -9.34
C TYR A 183 12.45 -13.74 -9.69
N SER A 184 12.81 -14.81 -10.37
CA SER A 184 14.18 -15.12 -10.84
C SER A 184 14.22 -15.48 -12.34
N GLY A 185 13.29 -14.91 -13.11
CA GLY A 185 13.02 -15.26 -14.50
C GLY A 185 11.96 -16.36 -14.63
N TYR A 186 11.38 -16.47 -15.83
CA TYR A 186 10.39 -17.49 -16.16
C TYR A 186 11.03 -18.88 -16.30
N PRO A 187 10.36 -19.96 -15.84
CA PRO A 187 10.86 -21.31 -15.99
C PRO A 187 10.93 -21.70 -17.47
N ARG A 188 12.09 -22.20 -17.91
CA ARG A 188 12.27 -22.64 -19.33
C ARG A 188 11.72 -24.03 -19.58
N ASN A 189 11.72 -24.87 -18.55
CA ASN A 189 11.22 -26.25 -18.57
C ASN A 189 10.84 -26.68 -17.14
N ALA A 190 10.27 -27.87 -16.99
CA ALA A 190 9.83 -28.39 -15.69
C ALA A 190 10.97 -28.65 -14.69
N ALA A 191 12.21 -28.79 -15.16
CA ALA A 191 13.39 -29.02 -14.30
C ALA A 191 14.03 -27.70 -13.82
N ASP A 192 13.70 -26.57 -14.44
CA ASP A 192 14.23 -25.25 -14.09
C ASP A 192 13.54 -24.73 -12.82
N LYS A 193 14.15 -25.00 -11.67
CA LYS A 193 13.67 -24.52 -10.36
C LYS A 193 13.84 -23.00 -10.27
N LYS A 194 12.77 -22.27 -10.56
CA LYS A 194 12.63 -20.82 -10.33
C LYS A 194 11.89 -20.52 -9.04
N GLY A 195 12.02 -19.29 -8.55
CA GLY A 195 11.25 -18.83 -7.40
C GLY A 195 9.75 -18.89 -7.69
N LYS A 196 8.98 -19.31 -6.69
CA LYS A 196 7.57 -19.65 -6.86
C LYS A 196 6.77 -19.37 -5.60
N VAL A 197 5.52 -18.93 -5.78
CA VAL A 197 4.55 -18.75 -4.69
C VAL A 197 3.52 -19.86 -4.78
N PHE A 198 3.30 -20.55 -3.67
CA PHE A 198 2.29 -21.58 -3.49
C PHE A 198 1.22 -21.02 -2.57
N SER A 199 0.10 -20.60 -3.16
CA SER A 199 -0.95 -19.88 -2.45
C SER A 199 -2.16 -20.79 -2.23
N PHE A 200 -2.66 -20.85 -0.99
CA PHE A 200 -3.78 -21.72 -0.60
C PHE A 200 -4.99 -20.89 -0.18
N GLU A 201 -6.16 -21.21 -0.75
CA GLU A 201 -7.44 -20.60 -0.42
C GLU A 201 -8.47 -21.69 -0.12
N PHE A 202 -9.17 -21.54 1.00
CA PHE A 202 -10.18 -22.49 1.46
C PHE A 202 -11.54 -22.26 0.78
N HIS A 203 -11.85 -21.02 0.41
CA HIS A 203 -13.17 -20.66 -0.09
C HIS A 203 -13.22 -20.69 -1.63
N GLU A 204 -13.92 -21.66 -2.18
CA GLU A 204 -14.01 -21.94 -3.63
C GLU A 204 -14.29 -20.69 -4.51
N PRO A 205 -15.34 -19.88 -4.28
CA PRO A 205 -15.56 -18.67 -5.09
C PRO A 205 -14.43 -17.63 -5.03
N ARG A 206 -13.62 -17.64 -3.97
CA ARG A 206 -12.45 -16.74 -3.86
C ARG A 206 -11.28 -17.32 -4.63
N TYR A 207 -11.08 -18.63 -4.54
CA TYR A 207 -10.08 -19.35 -5.31
C TYR A 207 -10.29 -19.15 -6.82
N GLU A 208 -11.51 -19.34 -7.33
CA GLU A 208 -11.81 -19.21 -8.76
C GLU A 208 -11.50 -17.79 -9.27
N LYS A 209 -11.97 -16.76 -8.54
CA LYS A 209 -11.68 -15.36 -8.87
C LYS A 209 -10.19 -15.05 -8.86
N MET A 210 -9.48 -15.56 -7.85
CA MET A 210 -8.03 -15.34 -7.75
C MET A 210 -7.27 -16.09 -8.85
N GLN A 211 -7.73 -17.28 -9.26
CA GLN A 211 -7.17 -18.01 -10.39
C GLN A 211 -7.34 -17.24 -11.70
N GLU A 212 -8.52 -16.67 -11.95
CA GLU A 212 -8.77 -15.78 -13.09
C GLU A 212 -7.88 -14.53 -13.03
N GLU A 213 -7.75 -13.91 -11.85
CA GLU A 213 -6.91 -12.72 -11.63
C GLU A 213 -5.44 -13.01 -11.93
N ILE A 214 -4.88 -14.08 -11.38
CA ILE A 214 -3.50 -14.54 -11.63
C ILE A 214 -3.26 -14.77 -13.13
N LYS A 215 -4.23 -15.41 -13.82
CA LYS A 215 -4.16 -15.64 -15.27
C LYS A 215 -4.21 -14.34 -16.06
N ASN A 216 -5.12 -13.44 -15.72
CA ASN A 216 -5.26 -12.13 -16.36
C ASN A 216 -4.03 -11.24 -16.15
N HIS A 217 -3.34 -11.41 -15.02
CA HIS A 217 -2.10 -10.70 -14.69
C HIS A 217 -0.85 -11.43 -15.19
N LEU A 218 -1.00 -12.57 -15.87
CA LEU A 218 0.07 -13.39 -16.45
C LEU A 218 1.09 -13.89 -15.40
N LEU A 219 0.60 -14.19 -14.19
CA LEU A 219 1.41 -14.63 -13.06
C LEU A 219 1.36 -16.15 -12.84
N GLN A 220 0.62 -16.92 -13.66
CA GLN A 220 0.39 -18.36 -13.48
C GLN A 220 1.67 -19.22 -13.46
N ASP A 221 2.74 -18.75 -14.10
CA ASP A 221 4.02 -19.47 -14.14
C ASP A 221 4.81 -19.30 -12.82
N ILE A 222 4.53 -18.23 -12.07
CA ILE A 222 5.21 -17.85 -10.82
C ILE A 222 4.35 -18.13 -9.59
N VAL A 223 3.02 -18.07 -9.73
CA VAL A 223 2.06 -18.30 -8.65
C VAL A 223 1.25 -19.54 -8.99
N HIS A 224 1.32 -20.54 -8.11
CA HIS A 224 0.45 -21.70 -8.13
C HIS A 224 -0.57 -21.58 -7.00
N ILE A 225 -1.82 -21.31 -7.36
CA ILE A 225 -2.91 -21.24 -6.41
C ILE A 225 -3.61 -22.60 -6.32
N THR A 226 -4.01 -23.02 -5.12
CA THR A 226 -4.76 -24.26 -4.90
C THR A 226 -5.94 -24.05 -3.96
N HIS A 227 -7.10 -24.59 -4.32
CA HIS A 227 -8.27 -24.67 -3.45
C HIS A 227 -8.06 -25.80 -2.42
N ARG A 228 -7.89 -25.45 -1.14
CA ARG A 228 -7.55 -26.43 -0.10
C ARG A 228 -7.84 -25.92 1.31
N ASP A 229 -8.33 -26.83 2.16
CA ASP A 229 -8.29 -26.67 3.61
C ASP A 229 -6.92 -27.08 4.14
N VAL A 230 -6.09 -26.07 4.43
CA VAL A 230 -4.73 -26.29 4.91
C VAL A 230 -4.68 -26.90 6.30
N TYR A 231 -5.74 -26.86 7.10
CA TYR A 231 -5.77 -27.46 8.45
C TYR A 231 -5.91 -28.98 8.43
N ARG A 232 -6.47 -29.53 7.34
CA ARG A 232 -6.70 -30.97 7.19
C ARG A 232 -5.73 -31.61 6.22
N ASP A 233 -5.59 -30.98 5.05
CA ASP A 233 -4.90 -31.56 3.90
C ASP A 233 -3.46 -31.06 3.78
N GLY A 234 -3.07 -30.06 4.57
CA GLY A 234 -1.74 -29.47 4.55
C GLY A 234 -1.37 -28.79 3.23
N PHE A 235 -0.07 -28.84 2.91
CA PHE A 235 0.54 -27.95 1.91
C PHE A 235 1.15 -28.66 0.70
N SER A 236 1.03 -29.99 0.60
CA SER A 236 1.56 -30.76 -0.53
C SER A 236 0.77 -30.47 -1.80
N ILE A 237 1.44 -30.54 -2.96
CA ILE A 237 0.85 -30.27 -4.27
C ILE A 237 1.05 -31.52 -5.13
N ASP A 238 -0.04 -32.12 -5.60
CA ASP A 238 -0.03 -33.36 -6.38
C ASP A 238 0.81 -34.48 -5.72
N GLY A 239 0.75 -34.56 -4.39
CA GLY A 239 1.50 -35.52 -3.59
C GLY A 239 2.99 -35.21 -3.41
N LYS A 240 3.46 -34.03 -3.84
CA LYS A 240 4.87 -33.61 -3.76
C LYS A 240 5.07 -32.41 -2.84
N SER A 241 6.25 -32.33 -2.24
CA SER A 241 6.67 -31.17 -1.45
C SER A 241 6.88 -29.92 -2.33
N PRO A 242 6.32 -28.77 -1.93
CA PRO A 242 6.69 -27.47 -2.49
C PRO A 242 8.08 -26.96 -2.04
N GLU A 243 8.90 -27.76 -1.32
CA GLU A 243 10.23 -27.42 -0.76
C GLU A 243 10.35 -25.92 -0.41
N ALA A 244 9.44 -25.43 0.42
CA ALA A 244 9.31 -24.02 0.69
C ALA A 244 10.46 -23.52 1.56
N THR A 245 11.00 -22.34 1.22
CA THR A 245 12.06 -21.66 1.96
C THR A 245 11.51 -20.62 2.93
N ALA A 246 10.28 -20.17 2.70
CA ALA A 246 9.58 -19.25 3.57
C ALA A 246 8.07 -19.52 3.58
N VAL A 247 7.40 -19.13 4.66
CA VAL A 247 5.97 -19.38 4.88
C VAL A 247 5.30 -18.11 5.42
N PHE A 248 4.12 -17.80 4.90
CA PHE A 248 3.24 -16.75 5.41
C PHE A 248 1.84 -17.32 5.66
N LEU A 249 1.33 -17.17 6.88
CA LEU A 249 -0.01 -17.64 7.27
C LEU A 249 -0.88 -16.46 7.69
N ASP A 250 -1.94 -16.19 6.94
CA ASP A 250 -3.03 -15.28 7.27
C ASP A 250 -4.32 -16.11 7.43
N LEU A 251 -4.43 -16.75 8.60
CA LEU A 251 -5.44 -17.76 8.91
C LEU A 251 -6.10 -17.44 10.26
N PRO A 252 -7.37 -17.82 10.47
CA PRO A 252 -8.02 -17.67 11.78
C PRO A 252 -7.35 -18.45 12.92
N ALA A 253 -6.82 -19.65 12.62
CA ALA A 253 -6.21 -20.56 13.58
C ALA A 253 -4.87 -21.10 13.06
N PRO A 254 -3.83 -20.26 12.93
CA PRO A 254 -2.57 -20.66 12.31
C PRO A 254 -1.88 -21.82 13.03
N TRP A 255 -2.08 -21.97 14.36
CA TRP A 255 -1.53 -23.07 15.15
C TRP A 255 -1.95 -24.46 14.64
N GLU A 256 -3.16 -24.63 14.11
CA GLU A 256 -3.62 -25.91 13.56
C GLU A 256 -2.89 -26.26 12.25
N ALA A 257 -2.58 -25.25 11.44
CA ALA A 257 -1.83 -25.44 10.19
C ALA A 257 -0.33 -25.73 10.44
N LEU A 258 0.24 -25.28 11.58
CA LEU A 258 1.66 -25.46 11.88
C LEU A 258 2.08 -26.93 11.97
N HIS A 259 1.19 -27.84 12.38
CA HIS A 259 1.49 -29.28 12.46
C HIS A 259 1.92 -29.85 11.10
N HIS A 260 1.43 -29.28 10.01
CA HIS A 260 1.79 -29.65 8.65
C HIS A 260 3.08 -29.00 8.15
N LEU A 261 3.63 -28.03 8.89
CA LEU A 261 4.86 -27.28 8.61
C LEU A 261 5.98 -27.68 9.57
N SER A 262 6.04 -28.97 9.91
CA SER A 262 7.09 -29.57 10.73
C SER A 262 7.97 -30.48 9.86
N ARG A 263 9.21 -30.72 10.30
CA ARG A 263 10.12 -31.69 9.64
C ARG A 263 9.82 -33.13 10.06
N ARG A 264 9.34 -33.33 11.29
CA ARG A 264 8.98 -34.63 11.88
C ARG A 264 7.49 -34.72 12.17
N LYS A 265 6.96 -35.94 12.18
CA LYS A 265 5.57 -36.18 12.58
C LYS A 265 5.43 -36.05 14.10
N ILE A 266 5.00 -34.87 14.53
CA ILE A 266 4.72 -34.56 15.93
C ILE A 266 3.19 -34.55 16.10
N GLN A 267 2.66 -35.39 16.99
CA GLN A 267 1.25 -35.32 17.40
C GLN A 267 0.97 -34.05 18.20
N GLU A 268 -0.29 -33.60 18.23
CA GLU A 268 -0.75 -32.57 19.16
C GLU A 268 -0.24 -32.88 20.59
N GLY A 269 0.48 -31.92 21.18
CA GLY A 269 1.12 -32.10 22.49
C GLY A 269 2.57 -32.61 22.46
N GLY A 270 3.24 -32.62 21.31
CA GLY A 270 4.71 -32.75 21.24
C GLY A 270 5.25 -34.18 21.23
N LYS A 271 4.41 -35.20 21.07
CA LYS A 271 4.86 -36.60 21.00
C LYS A 271 5.23 -36.98 19.57
N GLU A 272 6.47 -37.41 19.35
CA GLU A 272 6.89 -37.95 18.05
C GLU A 272 6.15 -39.27 17.78
N VAL A 273 5.50 -39.37 16.62
CA VAL A 273 4.96 -40.63 16.11
C VAL A 273 5.99 -41.21 15.16
N GLY A 274 6.26 -42.51 15.30
CA GLY A 274 7.18 -43.25 14.44
C GLY A 274 7.02 -42.86 12.96
N ASN A 275 8.16 -42.56 12.33
CA ASN A 275 8.23 -42.05 10.97
C ASN A 275 7.89 -43.18 9.98
N ASP A 276 6.61 -43.31 9.64
CA ASP A 276 6.10 -44.29 8.67
C ASP A 276 6.51 -43.97 7.21
N GLY A 277 7.39 -42.97 6.99
CA GLY A 277 7.88 -42.56 5.68
C GLY A 277 6.82 -41.99 4.72
N SER A 278 5.54 -41.98 5.14
CA SER A 278 4.39 -41.70 4.27
C SER A 278 4.11 -40.22 4.02
N ARG A 279 4.75 -39.29 4.75
CA ARG A 279 4.48 -37.86 4.65
C ARG A 279 5.74 -37.03 4.45
N GLU A 280 5.92 -36.51 3.25
CA GLU A 280 6.98 -35.57 2.91
C GLU A 280 6.67 -34.17 3.48
N SER A 281 7.65 -33.55 4.16
CA SER A 281 7.51 -32.19 4.68
C SER A 281 7.41 -31.19 3.52
N PRO A 282 6.52 -30.19 3.56
CA PRO A 282 6.41 -29.18 2.51
C PRO A 282 7.57 -28.18 2.50
N LEU A 283 8.49 -28.28 3.47
CA LEU A 283 9.58 -27.35 3.71
C LEU A 283 10.88 -27.83 3.05
N ASP A 284 11.75 -26.90 2.66
CA ASP A 284 13.05 -27.24 2.07
C ASP A 284 13.93 -27.99 3.10
N PRO A 285 14.40 -29.22 2.80
CA PRO A 285 15.21 -30.01 3.72
C PRO A 285 16.65 -29.46 3.90
N LYS A 286 17.16 -28.68 2.95
CA LYS A 286 18.58 -28.28 2.89
C LYS A 286 18.89 -26.95 3.58
N GLN A 287 17.87 -26.16 3.90
CA GLN A 287 18.06 -24.82 4.47
C GLN A 287 17.04 -24.50 5.57
N SER A 288 17.38 -23.49 6.38
CA SER A 288 16.46 -22.97 7.39
C SER A 288 15.26 -22.29 6.74
N VAL A 289 14.07 -22.61 7.24
CA VAL A 289 12.82 -22.02 6.77
C VAL A 289 12.38 -20.91 7.71
N HIS A 290 11.90 -19.80 7.15
CA HIS A 290 11.41 -18.66 7.91
C HIS A 290 9.90 -18.58 7.80
N ILE A 291 9.19 -18.37 8.90
CA ILE A 291 7.74 -18.23 8.92
C ILE A 291 7.33 -16.87 9.45
N CYS A 292 6.20 -16.37 8.97
CA CYS A 292 5.45 -15.30 9.59
C CYS A 292 3.97 -15.71 9.68
N THR A 293 3.35 -15.53 10.85
CA THR A 293 1.90 -15.64 11.02
C THR A 293 1.32 -14.25 11.28
N PHE A 294 0.19 -13.95 10.65
CA PHE A 294 -0.54 -12.70 10.76
C PHE A 294 -1.79 -12.95 11.62
N SER A 295 -1.88 -12.34 12.81
CA SER A 295 -3.01 -12.56 13.72
C SER A 295 -3.46 -11.26 14.40
N PRO A 296 -4.76 -10.91 14.32
CA PRO A 296 -5.25 -9.65 14.89
C PRO A 296 -5.29 -9.67 16.42
N CYS A 297 -5.56 -10.82 17.04
CA CYS A 297 -5.76 -10.95 18.49
C CYS A 297 -4.52 -11.53 19.20
N ILE A 298 -4.23 -11.05 20.40
CA ILE A 298 -3.04 -11.47 21.17
C ILE A 298 -3.17 -12.90 21.73
N GLU A 299 -4.40 -13.38 21.91
CA GLU A 299 -4.69 -14.76 22.31
C GLU A 299 -4.31 -15.75 21.21
N GLN A 300 -4.53 -15.36 19.94
CA GLN A 300 -4.10 -16.14 18.78
C GLN A 300 -2.58 -16.24 18.73
N VAL A 301 -1.88 -15.13 18.99
CA VAL A 301 -0.41 -15.10 19.12
C VAL A 301 0.07 -16.07 20.19
N THR A 302 -0.56 -16.05 21.37
CA THR A 302 -0.16 -16.90 22.51
C THR A 302 -0.25 -18.38 22.16
N ARG A 303 -1.34 -18.81 21.51
CA ARG A 303 -1.52 -20.19 21.04
C ARG A 303 -0.50 -20.55 19.96
N THR A 304 -0.30 -19.66 18.99
CA THR A 304 0.66 -19.85 17.90
C THR A 304 2.07 -20.03 18.43
N VAL A 305 2.54 -19.15 19.32
CA VAL A 305 3.88 -19.25 19.92
C VAL A 305 4.04 -20.54 20.73
N THR A 306 3.00 -20.98 21.42
CA THR A 306 3.02 -22.24 22.18
C THR A 306 3.24 -23.43 21.25
N GLU A 307 2.49 -23.50 20.15
CA GLU A 307 2.59 -24.59 19.18
C GLU A 307 3.86 -24.51 18.32
N MET A 308 4.35 -23.30 18.03
CA MET A 308 5.65 -23.15 17.37
C MET A 308 6.78 -23.77 18.21
N ARG A 309 6.74 -23.59 19.54
CA ARG A 309 7.75 -24.16 20.45
C ARG A 309 7.69 -25.68 20.52
N THR A 310 6.51 -26.29 20.49
CA THR A 310 6.34 -27.76 20.50
C THR A 310 6.83 -28.38 19.20
N LEU A 311 6.70 -27.67 18.09
CA LEU A 311 7.08 -28.13 16.75
C LEU A 311 8.54 -27.84 16.35
N GLY A 312 9.36 -27.33 17.28
CA GLY A 312 10.79 -27.11 17.07
C GLY A 312 11.15 -25.81 16.33
N TRP A 313 10.21 -24.86 16.21
CA TRP A 313 10.54 -23.52 15.74
C TRP A 313 11.37 -22.77 16.77
N THR A 314 12.40 -22.08 16.29
CA THR A 314 13.36 -21.32 17.09
C THR A 314 13.31 -19.84 16.72
N ASP A 315 13.97 -18.99 17.52
CA ASP A 315 14.03 -17.54 17.28
C ASP A 315 12.65 -16.89 17.08
N ILE A 316 11.71 -17.26 17.96
CA ILE A 316 10.32 -16.79 17.88
C ILE A 316 10.24 -15.37 18.43
N ASP A 317 9.80 -14.44 17.60
CA ASP A 317 9.64 -13.03 17.97
C ASP A 317 8.33 -12.46 17.42
N MET A 318 7.70 -11.56 18.18
CA MET A 318 6.44 -10.93 17.81
C MET A 318 6.59 -9.42 17.73
N VAL A 319 6.12 -8.83 16.64
CA VAL A 319 6.16 -7.38 16.42
C VAL A 319 4.87 -6.88 15.78
N GLU A 320 4.62 -5.58 15.88
CA GLU A 320 3.61 -4.85 15.13
C GLU A 320 4.26 -3.75 14.29
N ILE A 321 3.63 -3.35 13.18
CA ILE A 321 4.14 -2.29 12.29
C ILE A 321 3.17 -1.10 12.31
N ALA A 322 3.58 -0.02 12.95
CA ALA A 322 2.83 1.23 12.99
C ALA A 322 3.26 2.17 11.86
N HIS A 323 2.45 2.26 10.80
CA HIS A 323 2.67 3.18 9.69
C HIS A 323 1.96 4.52 9.89
N LYS A 324 2.64 5.63 9.55
CA LYS A 324 2.06 6.97 9.53
C LYS A 324 2.46 7.70 8.26
N ARG A 325 1.46 8.28 7.58
CA ARG A 325 1.68 9.11 6.41
C ARG A 325 1.59 10.59 6.74
N PHE A 326 2.54 11.36 6.24
CA PHE A 326 2.57 12.81 6.42
C PHE A 326 2.16 13.54 5.15
N THR A 327 1.26 14.51 5.29
CA THR A 327 0.95 15.49 4.25
C THR A 327 1.65 16.79 4.58
N VAL A 328 2.51 17.23 3.66
CA VAL A 328 3.21 18.50 3.76
C VAL A 328 2.28 19.60 3.23
N MET A 329 2.06 20.62 4.04
CA MET A 329 1.24 21.78 3.71
C MET A 329 1.98 23.06 4.07
N ARG A 330 1.58 24.17 3.45
CA ARG A 330 2.04 25.50 3.84
C ARG A 330 0.96 26.16 4.66
N GLU A 331 1.26 26.40 5.93
CA GLU A 331 0.40 27.18 6.79
C GLU A 331 0.68 28.66 6.57
N ARG A 332 -0.32 29.38 6.09
CA ARG A 332 -0.25 30.82 5.84
C ARG A 332 -1.04 31.52 6.94
N VAL A 333 -0.30 32.04 7.92
CA VAL A 333 -0.84 32.78 9.07
C VAL A 333 -0.46 34.24 8.91
N GLY A 334 -1.44 35.13 9.04
CA GLY A 334 -1.21 36.57 8.94
C GLY A 334 -2.53 37.33 8.80
N ALA A 335 -2.69 38.39 9.59
CA ALA A 335 -3.82 39.30 9.55
C ALA A 335 -3.87 40.14 8.26
N ASN A 336 -2.73 40.30 7.59
CA ASN A 336 -2.59 41.08 6.35
C ASN A 336 -2.83 40.24 5.07
N LEU A 337 -3.06 38.94 5.20
CA LEU A 337 -3.27 38.06 4.05
C LEU A 337 -4.73 38.08 3.60
N PRO A 338 -5.03 38.03 2.29
CA PRO A 338 -6.40 37.92 1.78
C PRO A 338 -7.10 36.70 2.39
N SER A 339 -8.38 36.84 2.74
CA SER A 339 -9.24 35.74 3.20
C SER A 339 -9.54 34.77 2.05
N GLU A 340 -8.54 34.03 1.62
CA GLU A 340 -8.64 32.93 0.68
C GLU A 340 -8.73 31.58 1.42
N ARG A 341 -9.23 30.56 0.74
CA ARG A 341 -9.46 29.23 1.32
C ARG A 341 -8.12 28.61 1.76
N GLY A 342 -7.94 28.42 3.07
CA GLY A 342 -6.72 27.85 3.66
C GLY A 342 -5.78 28.86 4.30
N PHE A 343 -6.11 30.16 4.26
CA PHE A 343 -5.43 31.19 5.04
C PHE A 343 -6.06 31.31 6.42
N ASN A 344 -5.23 31.38 7.46
CA ASN A 344 -5.69 31.65 8.81
C ASN A 344 -5.54 33.16 9.09
N PRO A 345 -6.64 33.94 9.19
CA PRO A 345 -6.59 35.39 9.40
C PRO A 345 -6.21 35.78 10.84
N THR A 346 -5.82 34.80 11.67
CA THR A 346 -5.22 35.06 12.96
C THR A 346 -3.85 35.71 12.79
N PRO A 347 -3.47 36.65 13.66
CA PRO A 347 -2.13 37.20 13.66
C PRO A 347 -1.08 36.09 13.86
N GLY A 348 -0.02 36.09 13.07
CA GLY A 348 1.06 35.11 13.17
C GLY A 348 2.04 35.39 14.30
N ASP A 349 2.10 36.64 14.77
CA ASP A 349 2.95 37.09 15.88
C ASP A 349 2.20 38.09 16.77
N VAL A 350 2.65 38.23 18.02
CA VAL A 350 2.14 39.18 19.01
C VAL A 350 2.20 40.60 18.46
N ASN A 351 3.27 40.97 17.75
CA ASN A 351 3.40 42.31 17.15
C ASN A 351 2.36 42.59 16.07
N GLU A 352 2.00 41.57 15.30
CA GLU A 352 0.91 41.68 14.31
C GLU A 352 -0.45 41.77 15.00
N ALA A 353 -0.66 41.01 16.07
CA ALA A 353 -1.88 41.06 16.87
C ALA A 353 -2.10 42.44 17.49
N VAL A 354 -1.05 43.03 18.08
CA VAL A 354 -1.10 44.37 18.67
C VAL A 354 -1.34 45.44 17.62
N ARG A 355 -0.72 45.33 16.43
CA ARG A 355 -0.99 46.26 15.31
C ARG A 355 -2.43 46.19 14.83
N LYS A 356 -2.97 44.97 14.66
CA LYS A 356 -4.38 44.75 14.29
C LYS A 356 -5.31 45.35 15.35
N LEU A 357 -5.06 45.06 16.63
CA LEU A 357 -5.85 45.59 17.74
C LEU A 357 -5.84 47.13 17.78
N LYS A 358 -4.68 47.77 17.59
CA LYS A 358 -4.58 49.23 17.53
C LYS A 358 -5.38 49.82 16.36
N SER A 359 -5.32 49.18 15.19
CA SER A 359 -6.11 49.57 14.02
C SER A 359 -7.61 49.43 14.27
N ASP A 360 -8.04 48.33 14.87
CA ASP A 360 -9.46 48.06 15.17
C ASP A 360 -10.00 49.05 16.20
N ILE A 361 -9.24 49.32 17.28
CA ILE A 361 -9.59 50.35 18.28
C ILE A 361 -9.71 51.74 17.62
N GLY A 362 -8.78 52.10 16.73
CA GLY A 362 -8.84 53.36 15.97
C GLY A 362 -10.12 53.48 15.16
N ARG A 363 -10.47 52.43 14.40
CA ARG A 363 -11.74 52.38 13.63
C ARG A 363 -12.97 52.51 14.51
N THR A 364 -12.99 51.86 15.67
CA THR A 364 -14.10 51.97 16.63
C THR A 364 -14.22 53.38 17.19
N LEU A 365 -13.09 54.03 17.51
CA LEU A 365 -13.08 55.42 17.97
C LEU A 365 -13.58 56.38 16.88
N ASP A 366 -13.17 56.18 15.63
CA ASP A 366 -13.63 57.00 14.51
C ASP A 366 -15.13 56.78 14.22
N PHE A 367 -15.61 55.54 14.35
CA PHE A 367 -17.05 55.22 14.27
C PHE A 367 -17.84 55.91 15.40
N HIS A 368 -17.36 55.83 16.64
CA HIS A 368 -18.00 56.52 17.77
C HIS A 368 -17.97 58.04 17.62
N LYS A 369 -16.86 58.63 17.15
CA LYS A 369 -16.80 60.07 16.84
C LYS A 369 -17.77 60.46 15.73
N ALA A 370 -17.87 59.66 14.67
CA ALA A 370 -18.83 59.91 13.59
C ALA A 370 -20.28 59.83 14.10
N GLN A 371 -20.60 58.85 14.96
CA GLN A 371 -21.91 58.73 15.58
C GLN A 371 -22.22 59.89 16.55
N GLN A 372 -21.23 60.33 17.32
CA GLN A 372 -21.37 61.45 18.24
C GLN A 372 -21.50 62.79 17.50
N SER A 373 -20.76 62.99 16.40
CA SER A 373 -20.93 64.15 15.53
C SER A 373 -22.31 64.20 14.84
N ARG A 374 -22.91 63.03 14.54
CA ARG A 374 -24.28 62.96 14.05
C ARG A 374 -25.31 63.33 15.13
N LEU A 375 -25.06 62.96 16.39
CA LEU A 375 -25.90 63.32 17.54
C LEU A 375 -25.76 64.81 17.94
N ASP A 376 -24.56 65.38 17.84
CA ASP A 376 -24.34 66.82 18.14
C ASP A 376 -24.86 67.75 17.03
N SER A 377 -25.16 67.21 15.85
CA SER A 377 -25.78 67.96 14.74
C SER A 377 -27.31 68.03 14.84
N GLU A 378 -27.94 67.27 15.76
CA GLU A 378 -29.39 67.25 15.95
C GLU A 378 -29.76 67.34 17.44
N ALA A 379 -30.19 68.52 17.87
CA ALA A 379 -31.01 68.69 19.06
C ALA A 379 -32.06 69.79 18.83
N PRO A 380 -33.27 69.66 19.38
CA PRO A 380 -34.23 68.59 19.24
C PRO A 380 -35.42 69.08 18.38
N ASP A 381 -35.78 68.37 17.32
CA ASP A 381 -37.15 68.45 16.82
C ASP A 381 -37.70 67.03 16.64
N CYS A 382 -38.81 66.79 17.33
CA CYS A 382 -39.45 65.51 17.42
C CYS A 382 -40.02 65.10 16.06
N LYS A 383 -39.38 64.16 15.37
CA LYS A 383 -40.07 63.25 14.46
C LYS A 383 -39.49 61.84 14.56
N MET A 384 -40.26 60.97 15.22
CA MET A 384 -40.26 59.56 14.85
C MET A 384 -40.75 59.49 13.41
N ASP A 385 -39.93 59.01 12.48
CA ASP A 385 -40.44 58.30 11.32
C ASP A 385 -39.34 57.52 10.55
N VAL A 386 -39.60 56.22 10.49
CA VAL A 386 -39.37 55.26 9.38
C VAL A 386 -37.96 54.71 9.13
N ASP A 387 -37.87 53.39 9.33
CA ASP A 387 -37.03 52.40 8.65
C ASP A 387 -36.27 52.93 7.42
N GLU A 388 -35.00 53.31 7.62
CA GLU A 388 -34.00 53.21 6.56
C GLU A 388 -33.19 51.94 6.77
N GLN A 389 -33.44 51.00 5.85
CA GLN A 389 -32.70 49.76 5.67
C GLN A 389 -31.21 50.01 5.85
N ALA A 390 -30.62 49.29 6.82
CA ALA A 390 -29.18 49.15 6.94
C ALA A 390 -28.59 48.91 5.53
N PRO A 391 -27.54 49.63 5.10
CA PRO A 391 -26.83 49.28 3.90
C PRO A 391 -26.15 47.95 4.19
N ASN A 392 -26.82 46.88 3.76
CA ASN A 392 -26.29 45.54 3.64
C ASN A 392 -25.29 45.57 2.47
N GLY A 393 -24.16 46.21 2.73
CA GLY A 393 -23.07 46.44 1.81
C GLY A 393 -21.80 46.16 2.56
N SER A 394 -21.41 44.89 2.61
CA SER A 394 -20.02 44.48 2.86
C SER A 394 -19.16 44.99 1.70
N SER A 395 -18.98 46.30 1.64
CA SER A 395 -17.93 46.93 0.88
C SER A 395 -16.63 46.57 1.58
N LYS A 396 -16.04 45.46 1.12
CA LYS A 396 -14.60 45.23 1.26
C LYS A 396 -13.92 46.57 0.96
N PRO A 397 -13.04 47.08 1.83
CA PRO A 397 -12.18 48.19 1.44
C PRO A 397 -11.39 47.73 0.22
N THR A 398 -11.61 48.38 -0.92
CA THR A 398 -10.69 48.34 -2.05
C THR A 398 -9.36 48.89 -1.56
N PRO A 399 -8.22 48.20 -1.76
CA PRO A 399 -6.92 48.72 -1.36
C PRO A 399 -6.47 49.74 -2.39
N ASN A 400 -7.09 50.92 -2.40
CA ASN A 400 -6.54 52.10 -3.06
C ASN A 400 -6.15 53.11 -1.99
N GLY A 401 -5.09 52.75 -1.25
CA GLY A 401 -4.28 53.69 -0.50
C GLY A 401 -2.92 53.77 -1.18
N ASN A 402 -2.65 54.91 -1.82
CA ASN A 402 -1.34 55.24 -2.38
C ASN A 402 -0.25 55.11 -1.31
N GLY A 403 0.51 54.02 -1.41
CA GLY A 403 1.57 53.65 -0.51
C GLY A 403 2.09 52.23 -0.78
N ALA A 404 1.96 51.75 -2.02
CA ALA A 404 2.60 50.52 -2.45
C ALA A 404 4.08 50.82 -2.71
N THR A 405 4.90 50.72 -1.67
CA THR A 405 6.28 50.27 -1.90
C THR A 405 6.17 48.92 -2.60
N GLU A 406 6.66 48.85 -3.83
CA GLU A 406 6.82 47.63 -4.63
C GLU A 406 7.75 46.64 -3.91
N THR A 407 7.27 46.01 -2.84
CA THR A 407 7.83 44.76 -2.37
C THR A 407 7.28 43.69 -3.31
N ALA A 408 8.12 43.23 -4.23
CA ALA A 408 7.83 42.09 -5.10
C ALA A 408 7.06 41.03 -4.28
N GLU A 409 5.77 40.84 -4.59
CA GLU A 409 4.95 39.86 -3.89
C GLU A 409 5.65 38.51 -4.06
N GLU A 410 6.21 37.98 -2.97
CA GLU A 410 6.85 36.68 -3.03
C GLU A 410 5.83 35.69 -3.59
N PRO A 411 6.20 34.84 -4.56
CA PRO A 411 5.29 33.89 -5.15
C PRO A 411 4.53 33.12 -4.07
N THR A 412 3.23 32.87 -4.27
CA THR A 412 2.37 32.28 -3.24
C THR A 412 2.89 30.92 -2.73
N PHE A 413 3.72 30.24 -3.52
CA PHE A 413 4.39 28.99 -3.16
C PHE A 413 5.62 29.16 -2.26
N LEU A 414 6.16 30.36 -2.08
CA LEU A 414 7.23 30.69 -1.13
C LEU A 414 6.67 31.18 0.21
N GLN A 415 5.47 31.77 0.17
CA GLN A 415 4.76 32.26 1.35
C GLN A 415 4.32 31.13 2.31
N GLY A 416 4.34 31.44 3.61
CA GLY A 416 3.87 30.57 4.69
C GLY A 416 4.92 29.59 5.21
N ARG A 417 4.66 29.05 6.41
CA ARG A 417 5.52 28.07 7.07
C ARG A 417 5.20 26.67 6.57
N ILE A 418 6.23 25.90 6.25
CA ILE A 418 6.06 24.48 5.91
C ILE A 418 5.73 23.71 7.20
N VAL A 419 4.59 23.02 7.20
CA VAL A 419 4.13 22.17 8.29
C VAL A 419 3.75 20.80 7.73
N HIS A 420 3.80 19.77 8.58
CA HIS A 420 3.29 18.45 8.25
C HIS A 420 2.11 18.10 9.15
N ARG A 421 1.08 17.49 8.58
CA ARG A 421 0.00 16.85 9.35
C ARG A 421 -0.09 15.38 8.98
N THR A 422 -0.40 14.55 9.96
CA THR A 422 -0.71 13.13 9.72
C THR A 422 -2.05 13.03 8.99
N GLU A 423 -2.30 11.88 8.37
CA GLU A 423 -3.63 11.54 7.86
C GLU A 423 -4.69 11.57 8.97
N THR A 424 -5.94 11.85 8.57
CA THR A 424 -7.08 12.00 9.49
C THR A 424 -7.50 10.69 10.11
N GLU A 425 -7.42 9.60 9.33
CA GLU A 425 -7.74 8.24 9.77
C GLU A 425 -6.47 7.41 9.78
N LEU A 426 -5.97 7.12 10.98
CA LEU A 426 -4.81 6.26 11.16
C LEU A 426 -5.26 4.82 11.31
N LYS A 427 -4.62 3.91 10.56
CA LYS A 427 -4.71 2.47 10.83
C LYS A 427 -3.84 2.18 12.04
N THR A 428 -4.43 2.22 13.23
CA THR A 428 -3.71 2.07 14.49
C THR A 428 -3.26 0.65 14.75
N HIS A 429 -4.02 -0.34 14.28
CA HIS A 429 -3.68 -1.76 14.39
C HIS A 429 -4.12 -2.49 13.11
N THR A 430 -3.21 -3.29 12.56
CA THR A 430 -3.52 -4.24 11.48
C THR A 430 -3.58 -5.64 12.07
N SER A 431 -2.42 -6.18 12.47
CA SER A 431 -2.26 -7.44 13.19
C SER A 431 -0.89 -7.51 13.86
N TYR A 432 -0.76 -8.46 14.79
CA TYR A 432 0.54 -8.90 15.29
C TYR A 432 1.19 -9.85 14.28
N LEU A 433 2.50 -9.70 14.11
CA LEU A 433 3.34 -10.49 13.23
C LEU A 433 4.25 -11.38 14.07
N VAL A 434 4.00 -12.69 14.07
CA VAL A 434 4.84 -13.66 14.78
C VAL A 434 5.78 -14.31 13.78
N PHE A 435 7.08 -14.19 14.02
CA PHE A 435 8.13 -14.78 13.22
C PHE A 435 8.72 -16.00 13.91
N GLY A 436 9.31 -16.90 13.12
CA GLY A 436 10.13 -17.99 13.64
C GLY A 436 11.00 -18.61 12.56
N ILE A 437 11.97 -19.40 12.99
CA ILE A 437 12.94 -20.07 12.13
C ILE A 437 12.97 -21.56 12.45
N LEU A 438 12.78 -22.40 11.43
CA LEU A 438 12.94 -23.84 11.53
C LEU A 438 14.28 -24.26 10.91
N PRO A 439 15.31 -24.57 11.72
CA PRO A 439 16.60 -24.99 11.20
C PRO A 439 16.49 -26.30 10.40
N PRO A 440 17.42 -26.58 9.47
CA PRO A 440 17.48 -27.88 8.80
C PRO A 440 17.77 -28.98 9.83
N GLU A 441 17.36 -30.21 9.51
CA GLU A 441 17.79 -31.37 10.29
C GLU A 441 19.22 -31.72 9.94
N TRP A 442 20.02 -31.95 10.97
CA TRP A 442 21.40 -32.35 10.85
C TRP A 442 21.47 -33.86 10.97
N ASN A 443 22.05 -34.51 9.97
CA ASN A 443 22.48 -35.90 10.07
C ASN A 443 23.92 -35.96 10.55
N GLU A 444 24.35 -37.11 11.08
CA GLU A 444 25.72 -37.33 11.59
C GLU A 444 26.80 -36.94 10.57
N GLU A 445 26.54 -37.18 9.28
CA GLU A 445 27.43 -36.78 8.19
C GLU A 445 27.54 -35.25 8.04
N ALA A 446 26.43 -34.51 8.07
CA ALA A 446 26.45 -33.05 8.00
C ALA A 446 27.10 -32.44 9.24
N GLU A 447 26.89 -33.03 10.42
CA GLU A 447 27.57 -32.64 11.64
C GLU A 447 29.08 -32.83 11.53
N ALA A 448 29.54 -33.97 11.02
CA ALA A 448 30.96 -34.23 10.79
C ALA A 448 31.58 -33.25 9.77
N VAL A 449 30.88 -32.95 8.68
CA VAL A 449 31.33 -31.97 7.67
C VAL A 449 31.42 -30.57 8.25
N ALA A 450 30.44 -30.14 9.06
CA ALA A 450 30.51 -28.83 9.69
C ALA A 450 31.58 -28.78 10.78
N LEU A 451 31.75 -29.84 11.57
CA LEU A 451 32.80 -29.91 12.59
C LEU A 451 34.20 -29.88 11.95
N ALA A 452 34.36 -30.48 10.77
CA ALA A 452 35.59 -30.34 9.98
C ALA A 452 35.78 -28.91 9.45
N LYS A 453 34.71 -28.24 9.04
CA LYS A 453 34.75 -26.87 8.49
C LYS A 453 34.89 -25.79 9.57
N TRP A 454 34.37 -26.04 10.76
CA TRP A 454 34.42 -25.19 11.95
C TRP A 454 34.76 -26.05 13.17
N PRO A 455 36.05 -26.33 13.41
CA PRO A 455 36.47 -27.14 14.55
C PRO A 455 36.14 -26.43 15.86
N CYS A 456 35.12 -26.93 16.56
CA CYS A 456 34.75 -26.49 17.90
C CYS A 456 35.78 -27.03 18.92
N GLY A 457 36.16 -26.22 19.91
CA GLY A 457 37.07 -26.65 21.00
C GLY A 457 38.49 -26.10 20.96
N GLN A 458 38.87 -25.31 19.95
CA GLN A 458 40.10 -24.50 19.98
C GLN A 458 39.89 -23.11 20.63
N GLU A 459 38.74 -22.88 21.23
CA GLU A 459 38.41 -21.63 21.93
C GLU A 459 39.20 -21.53 23.24
N SER A 460 40.40 -20.96 23.19
CA SER A 460 41.27 -20.80 24.36
C SER A 460 40.81 -19.73 25.36
N LYS A 461 39.78 -18.92 25.03
CA LYS A 461 39.35 -17.79 25.86
C LYS A 461 37.85 -17.50 25.73
N THR A 462 37.06 -18.11 26.60
CA THR A 462 35.70 -17.62 26.88
C THR A 462 35.83 -16.26 27.59
N ILE A 463 35.33 -15.19 26.97
CA ILE A 463 35.29 -13.82 27.54
C ILE A 463 34.33 -13.85 28.75
N GLY A 464 34.86 -14.22 29.92
CA GLY A 464 34.07 -14.39 31.14
C GLY A 464 34.73 -15.33 32.14
N ASN A 465 35.47 -16.32 31.64
CA ASN A 465 36.20 -17.30 32.44
C ASN A 465 37.71 -17.03 32.43
N VAL A 466 38.11 -15.76 32.49
CA VAL A 466 39.53 -15.42 32.70
C VAL A 466 39.88 -15.89 34.10
N ASP A 467 40.63 -16.98 34.14
CA ASP A 467 41.09 -17.66 35.35
C ASP A 467 41.61 -16.62 36.36
N LYS A 468 41.20 -16.75 37.63
CA LYS A 468 41.52 -15.79 38.69
C LYS A 468 43.04 -15.63 38.83
N GLN A 469 43.79 -16.65 38.43
CA GLN A 469 45.25 -16.65 38.35
C GLN A 469 45.79 -15.77 37.21
N ALA A 470 45.20 -15.82 36.02
CA ALA A 470 45.60 -14.99 34.87
C ALA A 470 45.41 -13.50 35.17
N ARG A 471 44.29 -13.11 35.81
CA ARG A 471 44.07 -11.72 36.29
C ARG A 471 45.08 -11.30 37.37
N LYS A 472 45.50 -12.23 38.25
CA LYS A 472 46.53 -11.96 39.27
C LYS A 472 47.90 -11.75 38.63
N GLN A 473 48.20 -12.49 37.57
CA GLN A 473 49.48 -12.44 36.87
C GLN A 473 49.60 -11.15 36.04
N GLU A 474 48.57 -10.79 35.27
CA GLU A 474 48.51 -9.48 34.59
C GLU A 474 48.65 -8.32 35.58
N LYS A 475 47.98 -8.38 36.74
CA LYS A 475 48.10 -7.33 37.76
C LYS A 475 49.51 -7.26 38.36
N ARG A 476 50.20 -8.41 38.51
CA ARG A 476 51.61 -8.46 38.95
C ARG A 476 52.55 -7.86 37.92
N GLU A 477 52.36 -8.16 36.64
CA GLU A 477 53.17 -7.61 35.54
C GLU A 477 52.95 -6.11 35.39
N LEU A 478 51.72 -5.62 35.51
CA LEU A 478 51.41 -4.18 35.52
C LEU A 478 52.05 -3.44 36.69
N LEU A 479 52.07 -4.04 37.87
CA LEU A 479 52.73 -3.48 39.05
C LEU A 479 54.26 -3.50 38.91
N ALA A 480 54.82 -4.55 38.31
CA ALA A 480 56.26 -4.66 38.04
C ALA A 480 56.71 -3.61 37.00
N SER A 481 55.93 -3.41 35.94
CA SER A 481 56.19 -2.37 34.92
C SER A 481 56.12 -0.96 35.51
N LYS A 482 55.16 -0.68 36.40
CA LYS A 482 55.12 0.59 37.14
C LYS A 482 56.32 0.77 38.06
N LYS A 483 56.79 -0.30 38.71
CA LYS A 483 57.97 -0.27 39.59
C LYS A 483 59.27 -0.03 38.83
N MET A 484 59.39 -0.60 37.63
CA MET A 484 60.47 -0.36 36.68
C MET A 484 60.46 1.10 36.18
N LYS A 485 59.30 1.62 35.77
CA LYS A 485 59.15 3.03 35.36
C LYS A 485 59.49 4.01 36.49
N LYS A 486 59.16 3.67 37.74
CA LYS A 486 59.50 4.52 38.89
C LYS A 486 60.99 4.55 39.19
N ARG A 487 61.71 3.42 39.00
CA ARG A 487 63.17 3.36 39.13
C ARG A 487 63.93 4.10 38.03
N ALA A 488 63.35 4.19 36.83
CA ALA A 488 63.94 4.93 35.71
C ALA A 488 63.67 6.46 35.75
N GLY A 489 62.83 6.92 36.67
CA GLY A 489 62.54 8.35 36.87
C GLY A 489 63.30 9.00 38.04
N ASP A 490 64.03 8.21 38.83
CA ASP A 490 64.85 8.65 39.96
C ASP A 490 66.37 8.57 39.66
N SER A 491 66.75 8.44 38.37
CA SER A 491 68.13 8.42 37.87
C SER A 491 68.46 9.60 36.99
#